data_AF-A0AAU9KZV9-F1
#
_entry.id   AF-A0AAU9KZV9-F1
#
_cell.length_a   1.000
_cell.length_b   1.000
_cell.length_c   1.000
_cell.angle_alpha   90.00
_cell.angle_beta   90.00
_cell.angle_gamma   90.00
#
_symmetry.space_group_name_H-M   'P 1'
#
loop_
_entity.id
_entity.type
_entity.pdbx_description
1 polymer ?
#
loop_
_entity_poly.entity_id
_entity_poly.type
_entity_poly.pdbx_seq_one_letter_code
_entity_poly.pdbx_strand_id
1 'polypeptide(L)'
;MRYNQKFSNHKPVRVSDFLKASFPEEMLKKIMSLDNINKDTHAWRMLVSDLNDRVEPKELFVKLELPMVTGNLLGNDLFKYWHMYMKLYNIENSGRQTTVFRVVEDTCPGRMDKIILDGLSDFSTKQTAELLQKLKEGTPPKIALEKVFSEIAEQLIKGNPLLGEWVNYVHYFNQRYPSSKMTRTEVIEKYYKDNGLASVIEAADWKRVNLQRKDQKKFLATMTSPDTVFTTWHLDKKKTFAFSE
;
A
#
# COMPACT_ATOMS: atom_id res chain seq x y z
N MET A 1 7.12 21.85 -3.30
CA MET A 1 6.50 23.18 -3.11
C MET A 1 5.18 23.00 -2.36
N ARG A 2 4.98 23.72 -1.24
CA ARG A 2 3.83 23.52 -0.34
C ARG A 2 2.55 24.11 -0.94
N TYR A 3 1.43 23.37 -0.92
CA TYR A 3 0.09 23.88 -1.32
C TYR A 3 -0.26 25.18 -0.59
N ASN A 4 0.01 25.24 0.72
CA ASN A 4 -0.25 26.41 1.56
C ASN A 4 0.69 27.61 1.32
N GLN A 5 1.82 27.43 0.63
CA GLN A 5 2.65 28.56 0.19
C GLN A 5 2.14 29.19 -1.11
N LYS A 6 1.36 28.46 -1.92
CA LYS A 6 0.88 28.90 -3.23
C LYS A 6 -0.47 29.64 -3.17
N PHE A 7 -1.25 29.46 -2.09
CA PHE A 7 -2.61 29.99 -1.94
C PHE A 7 -2.83 30.70 -0.59
N SER A 8 -1.93 31.64 -0.25
CA SER A 8 -1.94 32.38 1.04
C SER A 8 -3.20 33.20 1.34
N ASN A 9 -4.03 33.46 0.32
CA ASN A 9 -5.25 34.28 0.45
C ASN A 9 -6.52 33.46 0.70
N HIS A 10 -6.43 32.12 0.76
CA HIS A 10 -7.53 31.24 1.11
C HIS A 10 -7.38 30.83 2.58
N LYS A 11 -8.52 30.69 3.31
CA LYS A 11 -8.50 30.15 4.67
C LYS A 11 -7.68 28.85 4.68
N PRO A 12 -6.74 28.66 5.61
CA PRO A 12 -5.90 27.46 5.63
C PRO A 12 -6.81 26.24 5.67
N VAL A 13 -6.65 25.35 4.67
CA VAL A 13 -7.39 24.09 4.64
C VAL A 13 -6.98 23.32 5.88
N ARG A 14 -7.89 23.16 6.83
CA ARG A 14 -7.63 22.38 8.04
C ARG A 14 -7.49 20.92 7.64
N VAL A 15 -6.64 20.18 8.34
CA VAL A 15 -6.54 18.71 8.25
C VAL A 15 -7.94 18.09 8.25
N SER A 16 -8.82 18.59 9.13
CA SER A 16 -10.23 18.17 9.22
C SER A 16 -11.02 18.34 7.92
N ASP A 17 -10.76 19.40 7.16
CA ASP A 17 -11.50 19.74 5.94
C ASP A 17 -10.93 18.96 4.74
N PHE A 18 -9.61 18.78 4.70
CA PHE A 18 -8.95 17.89 3.75
C PHE A 18 -9.29 16.41 4.02
N LEU A 19 -9.38 16.00 5.28
CA LEU A 19 -9.77 14.65 5.69
C LEU A 19 -11.25 14.36 5.34
N LYS A 20 -12.14 15.34 5.52
CA LYS A 20 -13.54 15.24 5.08
C LYS A 20 -13.70 15.22 3.55
N ALA A 21 -12.79 15.87 2.82
CA ALA A 21 -12.86 15.99 1.36
C ALA A 21 -12.06 14.92 0.58
N SER A 22 -11.01 14.35 1.17
CA SER A 22 -10.02 13.49 0.48
C SER A 22 -10.09 12.02 0.86
N PHE A 23 -10.90 11.68 1.86
CA PHE A 23 -11.12 10.29 2.30
C PHE A 23 -12.55 9.94 1.93
N PRO A 24 -12.77 9.20 0.83
CA PRO A 24 -14.11 8.78 0.45
C PRO A 24 -14.73 8.01 1.61
N GLU A 25 -16.04 8.20 1.78
CA GLU A 25 -16.90 7.51 2.73
C GLU A 25 -16.61 6.00 2.84
N GLU A 26 -16.09 5.38 1.78
CA GLU A 26 -15.66 3.97 1.68
C GLU A 26 -14.41 3.58 2.49
N MET A 27 -13.40 4.46 2.61
CA MET A 27 -12.21 4.15 3.43
C MET A 27 -12.52 4.31 4.91
N LEU A 28 -13.35 5.30 5.24
CA LEU A 28 -14.00 5.41 6.53
C LEU A 28 -14.88 4.17 6.76
N LYS A 29 -15.68 3.70 5.80
CA LYS A 29 -16.52 2.48 5.95
C LYS A 29 -15.69 1.24 6.25
N LYS A 30 -14.47 1.13 5.70
CA LYS A 30 -13.55 0.01 5.94
C LYS A 30 -12.86 0.06 7.31
N ILE A 31 -12.64 1.26 7.85
CA ILE A 31 -12.24 1.47 9.26
C ILE A 31 -13.44 1.27 10.21
N MET A 32 -14.64 1.67 9.77
CA MET A 32 -15.93 1.55 10.47
C MET A 32 -16.53 0.13 10.41
N SER A 33 -15.98 -0.79 9.60
CA SER A 33 -16.37 -2.21 9.50
C SER A 33 -15.44 -3.13 10.31
N LEU A 34 -14.48 -2.58 11.06
CA LEU A 34 -13.87 -3.30 12.17
C LEU A 34 -14.95 -3.32 13.27
N ASP A 35 -15.59 -4.47 13.47
CA ASP A 35 -16.84 -4.72 14.24
C ASP A 35 -16.88 -4.25 15.71
N ASN A 36 -15.92 -3.45 16.18
CA ASN A 36 -15.78 -3.10 17.60
C ASN A 36 -15.56 -1.62 17.93
N ILE A 37 -15.66 -0.69 16.96
CA ILE A 37 -15.58 0.75 17.27
C ILE A 37 -16.95 1.40 17.09
N ASN A 38 -17.71 1.43 18.19
CA ASN A 38 -18.93 2.21 18.28
C ASN A 38 -18.59 3.71 18.18
N LYS A 39 -19.23 4.40 17.24
CA LYS A 39 -19.00 5.82 16.91
C LYS A 39 -19.44 6.80 18.01
N ASP A 40 -20.04 6.33 19.10
CA ASP A 40 -20.33 7.12 20.30
C ASP A 40 -19.34 6.92 21.45
N THR A 41 -18.28 6.13 21.23
CA THR A 41 -17.29 5.82 22.26
C THR A 41 -16.35 6.99 22.56
N HIS A 42 -15.85 7.02 23.79
CA HIS A 42 -14.84 7.96 24.24
C HIS A 42 -13.58 7.98 23.33
N ALA A 43 -13.21 6.83 22.77
CA ALA A 43 -12.11 6.69 21.83
C ALA A 43 -12.29 7.55 20.56
N TRP A 44 -13.52 7.70 20.05
CA TRP A 44 -13.79 8.58 18.90
C TRP A 44 -13.64 10.07 19.25
N ARG A 45 -14.12 10.48 20.42
CA ARG A 45 -13.99 11.88 20.89
C ARG A 45 -12.53 12.25 21.17
N MET A 46 -11.75 11.32 21.75
CA MET A 46 -10.30 11.42 21.91
C MET A 46 -9.60 11.62 20.56
N LEU A 47 -9.95 10.79 19.56
CA LEU A 47 -9.33 10.78 18.24
C LEU A 47 -9.52 12.11 17.48
N VAL A 48 -10.72 12.71 17.56
CA VAL A 48 -11.00 14.02 16.97
C VAL A 48 -10.32 15.16 17.75
N SER A 49 -10.20 15.05 19.08
CA SER A 49 -9.47 16.03 19.90
C SER A 49 -7.98 16.02 19.59
N ASP A 50 -7.33 14.85 19.61
CA ASP A 50 -5.89 14.70 19.40
C ASP A 50 -5.44 15.14 17.99
N LEU A 51 -6.34 15.02 16.99
CA LEU A 51 -6.16 15.55 15.63
C LEU A 51 -6.25 17.10 15.58
N ASN A 52 -7.07 17.72 16.43
CA ASN A 52 -7.15 19.18 16.55
C ASN A 52 -6.00 19.77 17.37
N ASP A 53 -5.49 19.02 18.35
CA ASP A 53 -4.48 19.47 19.32
C ASP A 53 -3.03 19.31 18.84
N ARG A 54 -2.82 18.73 17.64
CA ARG A 54 -1.49 18.49 17.02
C ARG A 54 -0.56 17.65 17.88
N VAL A 55 -1.10 16.65 18.58
CA VAL A 55 -0.33 15.70 19.40
C VAL A 55 0.82 15.10 18.58
N GLU A 56 2.03 15.08 19.15
CA GLU A 56 3.17 14.51 18.42
C GLU A 56 2.97 12.99 18.24
N PRO A 57 3.37 12.39 17.10
CA PRO A 57 3.17 10.96 16.89
C PRO A 57 3.81 10.10 17.99
N LYS A 58 4.90 10.54 18.60
CA LYS A 58 5.52 9.86 19.76
C LYS A 58 4.57 9.80 20.96
N GLU A 59 3.90 10.90 21.29
CA GLU A 59 2.97 10.97 22.41
C GLU A 59 1.73 10.10 22.14
N LEU A 60 1.18 10.16 20.93
CA LEU A 60 0.06 9.31 20.53
C LEU A 60 0.42 7.82 20.57
N PHE A 61 1.65 7.45 20.19
CA PHE A 61 2.12 6.07 20.26
C PHE A 61 2.05 5.52 21.69
N VAL A 62 2.47 6.33 22.67
CA VAL A 62 2.42 5.96 24.10
C VAL A 62 0.98 5.94 24.62
N LYS A 63 0.15 6.93 24.27
CA LYS A 63 -1.27 6.98 24.66
C LYS A 63 -2.08 5.77 24.17
N LEU A 64 -1.72 5.23 23.01
CA LEU A 64 -2.32 4.02 22.45
C LEU A 64 -1.76 2.72 23.03
N GLU A 65 -0.88 2.81 24.04
CA GLU A 65 -0.24 1.67 24.71
C GLU A 65 0.52 0.74 23.75
N LEU A 66 0.90 1.23 22.57
CA LEU A 66 1.70 0.50 21.58
C LEU A 66 3.08 0.06 22.11
N PRO A 67 3.71 0.80 23.06
CA PRO A 67 4.86 0.32 23.81
C PRO A 67 4.67 -1.02 24.53
N MET A 68 3.43 -1.33 24.96
CA MET A 68 3.13 -2.49 25.81
C MET A 68 2.68 -3.74 25.01
N VAL A 69 2.43 -3.60 23.71
CA VAL A 69 2.01 -4.72 22.85
C VAL A 69 3.08 -5.83 22.82
N THR A 70 2.76 -7.02 23.30
CA THR A 70 3.72 -8.13 23.40
C THR A 70 3.77 -9.04 22.17
N GLY A 71 2.76 -8.97 21.30
CA GLY A 71 2.66 -9.71 20.04
C GLY A 71 3.03 -8.90 18.80
N ASN A 72 2.61 -9.37 17.63
CA ASN A 72 2.87 -8.74 16.33
C ASN A 72 2.32 -7.32 16.25
N LEU A 73 3.18 -6.32 16.48
CA LEU A 73 2.82 -4.91 16.45
C LEU A 73 2.39 -4.46 15.05
N LEU A 74 3.00 -4.98 13.98
CA LEU A 74 2.65 -4.59 12.61
C LEU A 74 1.24 -5.02 12.22
N GLY A 75 0.75 -6.10 12.85
CA GLY A 75 -0.59 -6.64 12.66
C GLY A 75 -1.65 -5.91 13.50
N ASN A 76 -1.23 -5.16 14.52
CA ASN A 76 -2.11 -4.47 15.46
C ASN A 76 -2.83 -3.28 14.79
N ASP A 77 -4.15 -3.21 14.94
CA ASP A 77 -4.96 -2.19 14.28
C ASP A 77 -4.72 -0.76 14.81
N LEU A 78 -4.42 -0.61 16.10
CA LEU A 78 -4.03 0.68 16.68
C LEU A 78 -2.67 1.15 16.13
N PHE A 79 -1.74 0.22 15.85
CA PHE A 79 -0.48 0.54 15.19
C PHE A 79 -0.69 1.00 13.74
N LYS A 80 -1.55 0.30 12.96
CA LYS A 80 -1.90 0.72 11.59
C LYS A 80 -2.53 2.11 11.58
N TYR A 81 -3.43 2.38 12.54
CA TYR A 81 -4.01 3.69 12.75
C TYR A 81 -2.94 4.74 13.05
N TRP A 82 -2.10 4.49 14.05
CA TRP A 82 -1.03 5.40 14.45
C TRP A 82 -0.07 5.71 13.29
N HIS A 83 0.30 4.69 12.51
CA HIS A 83 1.17 4.86 11.34
C HIS A 83 0.54 5.79 10.29
N MET A 84 -0.78 5.65 10.04
CA MET A 84 -1.51 6.55 9.16
C MET A 84 -1.52 7.98 9.69
N TYR A 85 -1.79 8.17 10.98
CA TYR A 85 -1.72 9.48 11.65
C TYR A 85 -0.34 10.10 11.47
N MET A 86 0.74 9.35 11.75
CA MET A 86 2.12 9.81 11.61
C MET A 86 2.42 10.29 10.18
N LYS A 87 1.95 9.55 9.16
CA LYS A 87 2.13 9.97 7.75
C LYS A 87 1.45 11.31 7.47
N LEU A 88 0.23 11.51 7.95
CA LEU A 88 -0.50 12.77 7.80
C LEU A 88 0.20 13.91 8.55
N TYR A 89 0.58 13.68 9.80
CA TYR A 89 1.34 14.63 10.60
C TYR A 89 2.62 15.08 9.87
N ASN A 90 3.38 14.14 9.29
CA ASN A 90 4.62 14.44 8.58
C ASN A 90 4.42 15.28 7.30
N ILE A 91 3.32 15.07 6.58
CA ILE A 91 2.99 15.86 5.37
C ILE A 91 2.82 17.33 5.73
N GLU A 92 2.11 17.60 6.82
CA GLU A 92 1.78 18.95 7.24
C GLU A 92 2.91 19.62 8.02
N ASN A 93 3.67 18.85 8.78
CA ASN A 93 4.75 19.32 9.64
C ASN A 93 6.11 18.94 9.02
N SER A 94 6.35 19.34 7.77
CA SER A 94 7.59 19.02 7.03
C SER A 94 8.92 19.36 7.73
N GLY A 95 8.92 20.22 8.75
CA GLY A 95 10.10 20.51 9.59
C GLY A 95 10.22 19.72 10.90
N ARG A 96 9.22 18.88 11.23
CA ARG A 96 9.14 18.08 12.47
C ARG A 96 8.75 16.64 12.18
N GLN A 97 9.17 16.12 11.02
CA GLN A 97 8.83 14.76 10.63
C GLN A 97 9.47 13.74 11.56
N THR A 98 8.76 12.65 11.80
CA THR A 98 9.26 11.48 12.53
C THR A 98 9.08 10.22 11.71
N THR A 99 9.61 9.10 12.18
CA THR A 99 9.51 7.80 11.50
C THR A 99 9.12 6.72 12.50
N VAL A 100 8.69 5.56 11.98
CA VAL A 100 8.47 4.37 12.80
C VAL A 100 9.71 4.03 13.60
N PHE A 101 10.89 4.04 12.96
CA PHE A 101 12.18 3.83 13.63
C PHE A 101 12.40 4.80 14.78
N ARG A 102 12.23 6.11 14.55
CA ARG A 102 12.48 7.11 15.58
C ARG A 102 11.52 6.96 16.75
N VAL A 103 10.22 6.81 16.51
CA VAL A 103 9.24 6.70 17.60
C VAL A 103 9.43 5.41 18.39
N VAL A 104 9.68 4.28 17.71
CA VAL A 104 9.94 3.01 18.39
C VAL A 104 11.23 3.09 19.20
N GLU A 105 12.33 3.61 18.66
CA GLU A 105 13.60 3.70 19.40
C GLU A 105 13.50 4.68 20.59
N ASP A 106 12.80 5.81 20.40
CA ASP A 106 12.60 6.83 21.43
C ASP A 106 11.68 6.39 22.58
N THR A 107 10.85 5.35 22.38
CA THR A 107 9.86 4.88 23.37
C THR A 107 10.15 3.48 23.89
N CYS A 108 10.78 2.64 23.06
CA CYS A 108 11.10 1.25 23.31
C CYS A 108 12.48 0.91 22.68
N PRO A 109 13.60 1.40 23.25
CA PRO A 109 14.94 1.18 22.69
C PRO A 109 15.22 -0.29 22.40
N GLY A 110 15.77 -0.58 21.21
CA GLY A 110 16.09 -1.95 20.77
C GLY A 110 14.90 -2.83 20.38
N ARG A 111 13.64 -2.37 20.51
CA ARG A 111 12.45 -3.20 20.19
C ARG A 111 12.22 -3.38 18.70
N MET A 112 12.87 -2.58 17.85
CA MET A 112 12.68 -2.64 16.40
C MET A 112 13.00 -4.02 15.81
N ASP A 113 14.05 -4.67 16.30
CA ASP A 113 14.43 -6.03 15.85
C ASP A 113 13.34 -7.05 16.12
N LYS A 114 12.76 -7.00 17.31
CA LYS A 114 11.64 -7.88 17.67
C LYS A 114 10.40 -7.61 16.79
N ILE A 115 10.07 -6.34 16.54
CA ILE A 115 8.93 -5.97 15.68
C ILE A 115 9.10 -6.55 14.27
N ILE A 116 10.32 -6.46 13.71
CA ILE A 116 10.63 -7.04 12.40
C ILE A 116 10.52 -8.57 12.47
N LEU A 117 11.08 -9.22 13.48
CA LEU A 117 11.09 -10.68 13.62
C LEU A 117 9.67 -11.27 13.78
N ASP A 118 8.85 -10.66 14.66
CA ASP A 118 7.45 -11.01 14.83
C ASP A 118 6.67 -10.80 13.52
N GLY A 119 6.94 -9.68 12.84
CA GLY A 119 6.31 -9.34 11.57
C GLY A 119 6.67 -10.28 10.41
N LEU A 120 7.91 -10.77 10.36
CA LEU A 120 8.38 -11.76 9.36
C LEU A 120 7.76 -13.14 9.57
N SER A 121 7.40 -13.47 10.82
CA SER A 121 6.81 -14.75 11.21
C SER A 121 5.30 -14.85 10.91
N ASP A 122 4.67 -13.72 10.60
CA ASP A 122 3.24 -13.62 10.29
C ASP A 122 3.03 -13.22 8.82
N PHE A 123 2.28 -14.06 8.09
CA PHE A 123 2.04 -13.88 6.66
C PHE A 123 1.43 -12.52 6.31
N SER A 124 0.54 -11.99 7.16
CA SER A 124 -0.19 -10.74 6.93
C SER A 124 0.71 -9.50 7.05
N THR A 125 1.83 -9.61 7.77
CA THR A 125 2.75 -8.49 8.04
C THR A 125 4.13 -8.66 7.42
N LYS A 126 4.43 -9.84 6.89
CA LYS A 126 5.76 -10.22 6.38
C LYS A 126 6.35 -9.18 5.43
N GLN A 127 5.58 -8.69 4.47
CA GLN A 127 6.05 -7.70 3.48
C GLN A 127 6.41 -6.36 4.13
N THR A 128 5.64 -5.93 5.14
CA THR A 128 5.94 -4.71 5.88
C THR A 128 7.23 -4.89 6.70
N ALA A 129 7.41 -6.06 7.30
CA ALA A 129 8.61 -6.39 8.05
C ALA A 129 9.86 -6.48 7.15
N GLU A 130 9.76 -7.07 5.96
CA GLU A 130 10.83 -7.10 4.95
C GLU A 130 11.22 -5.68 4.50
N LEU A 131 10.24 -4.79 4.29
CA LEU A 131 10.51 -3.39 3.97
C LEU A 131 11.25 -2.70 5.13
N LEU A 132 10.78 -2.87 6.36
CA LEU A 132 11.45 -2.31 7.55
C LEU A 132 12.87 -2.87 7.70
N GLN A 133 13.08 -4.15 7.49
CA GLN A 133 14.41 -4.77 7.54
C GLN A 133 15.37 -4.12 6.53
N LYS A 134 14.97 -4.03 5.25
CA LYS A 134 15.81 -3.42 4.20
C LYS A 134 16.12 -1.94 4.52
N LEU A 135 15.14 -1.19 5.05
CA LEU A 135 15.33 0.20 5.48
C LEU A 135 16.32 0.31 6.64
N LYS A 136 16.22 -0.58 7.63
CA LYS A 136 17.13 -0.63 8.78
C LYS A 136 18.57 -0.90 8.34
N GLU A 137 18.74 -1.75 7.34
CA GLU A 137 20.04 -2.08 6.72
C GLU A 137 20.62 -0.94 5.86
N GLY A 138 19.92 0.19 5.76
CA GLY A 138 20.38 1.37 5.00
C GLY A 138 20.02 1.35 3.52
N THR A 139 19.15 0.42 3.08
CA THR A 139 18.65 0.43 1.71
C THR A 139 17.79 1.68 1.49
N PRO A 140 18.06 2.50 0.45
CA PRO A 140 17.23 3.65 0.15
C PRO A 140 15.76 3.27 -0.02
N PRO A 141 14.79 4.05 0.49
CA PRO A 141 13.38 3.65 0.54
C PRO A 141 12.79 3.24 -0.80
N LYS A 142 13.14 3.96 -1.87
CA LYS A 142 12.69 3.63 -3.23
C LYS A 142 13.18 2.24 -3.67
N ILE A 143 14.46 1.94 -3.45
CA ILE A 143 15.08 0.65 -3.82
C ILE A 143 14.50 -0.48 -2.96
N ALA A 144 14.31 -0.24 -1.66
CA ALA A 144 13.71 -1.22 -0.77
C ALA A 144 12.29 -1.59 -1.22
N LEU A 145 11.49 -0.58 -1.56
CA LEU A 145 10.12 -0.76 -2.07
C LEU A 145 10.10 -1.51 -3.40
N GLU A 146 10.92 -1.10 -4.37
CA GLU A 146 11.04 -1.76 -5.68
C GLU A 146 11.40 -3.25 -5.53
N LYS A 147 12.34 -3.56 -4.63
CA LYS A 147 12.75 -4.95 -4.37
C LYS A 147 11.62 -5.77 -3.76
N VAL A 148 10.95 -5.27 -2.72
CA VAL A 148 9.80 -5.97 -2.10
C VAL A 148 8.68 -6.17 -3.13
N PHE A 149 8.35 -5.15 -3.92
CA PHE A 149 7.29 -5.25 -4.93
C PHE A 149 7.63 -6.28 -6.01
N SER A 150 8.88 -6.32 -6.49
CA SER A 150 9.34 -7.35 -7.43
C SER A 150 9.25 -8.75 -6.81
N GLU A 151 9.65 -8.92 -5.55
CA GLU A 151 9.59 -10.21 -4.84
C GLU A 151 8.13 -10.70 -4.71
N ILE A 152 7.18 -9.81 -4.41
CA ILE A 152 5.75 -10.13 -4.35
C ILE A 152 5.19 -10.45 -5.74
N ALA A 153 5.54 -9.65 -6.75
CA ALA A 153 5.09 -9.85 -8.12
C ALA A 153 5.49 -11.24 -8.65
N GLU A 154 6.71 -11.67 -8.34
CA GLU A 154 7.18 -13.01 -8.68
C GLU A 154 6.38 -14.12 -8.00
N GLN A 155 6.02 -13.93 -6.72
CA GLN A 155 5.18 -14.90 -5.99
C GLN A 155 3.77 -14.98 -6.59
N LEU A 156 3.16 -13.82 -6.89
CA LEU A 156 1.85 -13.75 -7.53
C LEU A 156 1.84 -14.45 -8.89
N ILE A 157 2.86 -14.20 -9.71
CA ILE A 157 2.99 -14.82 -11.04
C ILE A 157 3.25 -16.33 -10.94
N LYS A 158 4.05 -16.78 -9.97
CA LYS A 158 4.24 -18.22 -9.71
C LYS A 158 2.94 -18.90 -9.30
N GLY A 159 2.13 -18.24 -8.48
CA GLY A 159 0.81 -18.74 -8.06
C GLY A 159 -0.25 -18.66 -9.17
N ASN A 160 -0.07 -17.76 -10.13
CA ASN A 160 -0.99 -17.56 -11.25
C ASN A 160 -0.23 -17.40 -12.58
N PRO A 161 0.08 -18.51 -13.27
CA PRO A 161 0.79 -18.46 -14.54
C PRO A 161 0.09 -17.61 -15.62
N LEU A 162 -1.25 -17.58 -15.65
CA LEU A 162 -2.01 -16.76 -16.61
C LEU A 162 -1.80 -15.25 -16.41
N LEU A 163 -1.61 -14.82 -15.17
CA LEU A 163 -1.23 -13.44 -14.85
C LEU A 163 0.15 -13.11 -15.42
N GLY A 164 1.12 -14.01 -15.26
CA GLY A 164 2.44 -13.86 -15.88
C GLY A 164 2.33 -13.70 -17.39
N GLU A 165 1.57 -14.59 -18.03
CA GLU A 165 1.31 -14.56 -19.48
C GLU A 165 0.69 -13.24 -19.93
N TRP A 166 -0.18 -12.64 -19.10
CA TRP A 166 -0.80 -11.36 -19.40
C TRP A 166 0.16 -10.18 -19.22
N VAL A 167 0.96 -10.19 -18.14
CA VAL A 167 2.04 -9.22 -17.88
C VAL A 167 3.00 -9.13 -19.06
N ASN A 168 3.28 -10.29 -19.66
CA ASN A 168 4.13 -10.40 -20.83
C ASN A 168 3.38 -9.97 -22.11
N TYR A 169 2.13 -10.39 -22.31
CA TYR A 169 1.30 -9.94 -23.44
C TYR A 169 1.23 -8.41 -23.53
N VAL A 170 0.98 -7.72 -22.41
CA VAL A 170 0.94 -6.25 -22.33
C VAL A 170 2.22 -5.64 -22.88
N HIS A 171 3.38 -6.23 -22.55
CA HIS A 171 4.68 -5.76 -23.03
C HIS A 171 4.80 -5.85 -24.55
N TYR A 172 4.51 -7.01 -25.15
CA TYR A 172 4.59 -7.19 -26.60
C TYR A 172 3.54 -6.38 -27.36
N PHE A 173 2.33 -6.28 -26.83
CA PHE A 173 1.28 -5.43 -27.39
C PHE A 173 1.74 -3.97 -27.46
N ASN A 174 2.28 -3.45 -26.36
CA ASN A 174 2.76 -2.06 -26.27
C ASN A 174 3.97 -1.78 -27.18
N GLN A 175 4.83 -2.77 -27.42
CA GLN A 175 5.89 -2.66 -28.42
C GLN A 175 5.34 -2.64 -29.84
N ARG A 176 4.39 -3.53 -30.15
CA ARG A 176 3.85 -3.71 -31.51
C ARG A 176 2.89 -2.60 -31.93
N TYR A 177 2.17 -2.03 -30.97
CA TYR A 177 1.15 -1.00 -31.16
C TYR A 177 1.40 0.23 -30.26
N PRO A 178 2.46 1.03 -30.52
CA PRO A 178 2.83 2.14 -29.64
C PRO A 178 1.76 3.22 -29.47
N SER A 179 0.91 3.42 -30.48
CA SER A 179 -0.18 4.41 -30.46
C SER A 179 -1.43 3.95 -29.70
N SER A 180 -1.49 2.68 -29.29
CA SER A 180 -2.63 2.10 -28.56
C SER A 180 -2.19 1.49 -27.24
N LYS A 181 -1.03 1.91 -26.72
CA LYS A 181 -0.45 1.37 -25.48
C LYS A 181 -1.44 1.41 -24.33
N MET A 182 -1.35 0.40 -23.49
CA MET A 182 -2.10 0.28 -22.25
C MET A 182 -1.17 -0.23 -21.16
N THR A 183 -1.17 0.44 -20.01
CA THR A 183 -0.33 0.06 -18.87
C THR A 183 -0.98 -1.08 -18.08
N ARG A 184 -0.18 -1.83 -17.32
CA ARG A 184 -0.74 -2.88 -16.46
C ARG A 184 -1.55 -2.23 -15.34
N THR A 185 -1.06 -1.11 -14.82
CA THR A 185 -1.72 -0.30 -13.80
C THR A 185 -3.14 0.08 -14.20
N GLU A 186 -3.35 0.64 -15.40
CA GLU A 186 -4.69 1.03 -15.90
C GLU A 186 -5.69 -0.14 -15.89
N VAL A 187 -5.25 -1.34 -16.29
CA VAL A 187 -6.12 -2.52 -16.32
C VAL A 187 -6.38 -3.06 -14.92
N ILE A 188 -5.35 -3.18 -14.07
CA ILE A 188 -5.51 -3.69 -12.71
C ILE A 188 -6.40 -2.76 -11.87
N GLU A 189 -6.19 -1.44 -11.95
CA GLU A 189 -7.01 -0.46 -11.23
C GLU A 189 -8.47 -0.48 -11.68
N LYS A 190 -8.74 -0.70 -12.97
CA LYS A 190 -10.11 -0.81 -13.51
C LYS A 190 -10.92 -1.92 -12.84
N TYR A 191 -10.32 -3.09 -12.61
CA TYR A 191 -11.03 -4.26 -12.08
C TYR A 191 -10.94 -4.42 -10.56
N TYR A 192 -9.77 -4.11 -9.98
CA TYR A 192 -9.50 -4.34 -8.56
C TYR A 192 -9.64 -3.08 -7.70
N LYS A 193 -9.53 -1.89 -8.30
CA LYS A 193 -9.49 -0.60 -7.59
C LYS A 193 -8.45 -0.59 -6.47
N ASP A 194 -7.34 -1.31 -6.68
CA ASP A 194 -6.27 -1.51 -5.73
C ASP A 194 -4.95 -1.03 -6.33
N ASN A 195 -4.56 0.18 -5.96
CA ASN A 195 -3.34 0.83 -6.42
C ASN A 195 -2.08 0.11 -5.91
N GLY A 196 -2.18 -0.61 -4.79
CA GLY A 196 -1.09 -1.44 -4.26
C GLY A 196 -0.85 -2.66 -5.13
N LEU A 197 -1.92 -3.40 -5.46
CA LEU A 197 -1.86 -4.52 -6.40
C LEU A 197 -1.36 -4.05 -7.78
N ALA A 198 -1.86 -2.91 -8.27
CA ALA A 198 -1.41 -2.34 -9.53
C ALA A 198 0.09 -2.03 -9.53
N SER A 199 0.62 -1.47 -8.44
CA SER A 199 2.05 -1.16 -8.29
C SER A 199 2.92 -2.42 -8.22
N VAL A 200 2.44 -3.47 -7.54
CA VAL A 200 3.12 -4.77 -7.48
C VAL A 200 3.18 -5.41 -8.87
N ILE A 201 2.06 -5.47 -9.59
CA ILE A 201 2.02 -6.06 -10.94
C ILE A 201 2.84 -5.25 -11.94
N GLU A 202 2.93 -3.94 -11.78
CA GLU A 202 3.80 -3.10 -12.61
C GLU A 202 5.28 -3.46 -12.40
N ALA A 203 5.69 -3.78 -11.17
CA ALA A 203 7.06 -4.20 -10.85
C ALA A 203 7.44 -5.59 -11.40
N ALA A 204 6.49 -6.35 -11.96
CA ALA A 204 6.76 -7.67 -12.51
C ALA A 204 7.72 -7.62 -13.73
N ASP A 205 8.79 -8.42 -13.67
CA ASP A 205 9.67 -8.63 -14.82
C ASP A 205 8.98 -9.52 -15.87
N TRP A 206 8.69 -8.95 -17.03
CA TRP A 206 8.08 -9.68 -18.15
C TRP A 206 8.99 -10.77 -18.71
N LYS A 207 10.33 -10.62 -18.61
CA LYS A 207 11.31 -11.57 -19.15
C LYS A 207 11.37 -12.87 -18.36
N ARG A 208 10.97 -12.85 -17.09
CA ARG A 208 10.89 -14.04 -16.23
C ARG A 208 9.66 -14.90 -16.54
N VAL A 209 8.74 -14.40 -17.37
CA VAL A 209 7.57 -15.14 -17.85
C VAL A 209 7.88 -15.75 -19.22
N ASN A 210 7.81 -17.08 -19.32
CA ASN A 210 8.09 -17.80 -20.55
C ASN A 210 6.82 -17.89 -21.43
N LEU A 211 6.77 -17.15 -22.54
CA LEU A 211 5.64 -17.14 -23.49
C LEU A 211 5.69 -18.33 -24.46
N GLN A 212 4.63 -19.14 -24.55
CA GLN A 212 4.44 -20.05 -25.69
C GLN A 212 2.99 -20.30 -26.15
N ARG A 213 1.99 -19.49 -25.78
CA ARG A 213 0.60 -19.79 -26.17
C ARG A 213 0.27 -19.34 -27.60
N LYS A 214 -0.37 -20.24 -28.37
CA LYS A 214 -0.94 -19.93 -29.69
C LYS A 214 -1.95 -18.78 -29.61
N ASP A 215 -2.72 -18.71 -28.53
CA ASP A 215 -3.76 -17.67 -28.35
C ASP A 215 -3.16 -16.27 -28.22
N GLN A 216 -1.99 -16.09 -27.59
CA GLN A 216 -1.33 -14.78 -27.53
C GLN A 216 -0.92 -14.29 -28.91
N LYS A 217 -0.39 -15.18 -29.76
CA LYS A 217 -0.05 -14.83 -31.15
C LYS A 217 -1.30 -14.40 -31.92
N LYS A 218 -2.41 -15.10 -31.71
CA LYS A 218 -3.71 -14.74 -32.30
C LYS A 218 -4.19 -13.37 -31.80
N PHE A 219 -4.19 -13.14 -30.48
CA PHE A 219 -4.59 -11.85 -29.89
C PHE A 219 -3.73 -10.69 -30.38
N LEU A 220 -2.41 -10.87 -30.46
CA LEU A 220 -1.51 -9.87 -31.03
C LEU A 220 -1.87 -9.61 -32.50
N ALA A 221 -2.07 -10.66 -33.32
CA ALA A 221 -2.41 -10.51 -34.73
C ALA A 221 -3.74 -9.78 -34.96
N THR A 222 -4.71 -9.94 -34.06
CA THR A 222 -6.02 -9.26 -34.10
C THR A 222 -6.06 -7.96 -33.30
N MET A 223 -4.91 -7.46 -32.81
CA MET A 223 -4.81 -6.24 -32.00
C MET A 223 -5.77 -6.22 -30.80
N THR A 224 -6.00 -7.38 -30.19
CA THR A 224 -6.88 -7.49 -29.01
C THR A 224 -6.26 -6.72 -27.84
N SER A 225 -7.01 -5.81 -27.21
CA SER A 225 -6.43 -4.98 -26.14
C SER A 225 -6.00 -5.80 -24.92
N PRO A 226 -4.99 -5.36 -24.15
CA PRO A 226 -4.62 -6.03 -22.90
C PRO A 226 -5.79 -6.19 -21.92
N ASP A 227 -6.68 -5.20 -21.85
CA ASP A 227 -7.94 -5.26 -21.08
C ASP A 227 -8.87 -6.40 -21.53
N THR A 228 -9.04 -6.58 -22.83
CA THR A 228 -9.87 -7.67 -23.38
C THR A 228 -9.24 -9.03 -23.13
N VAL A 229 -7.91 -9.15 -23.26
CA VAL A 229 -7.21 -10.40 -22.93
C VAL A 229 -7.33 -10.72 -21.44
N PHE A 230 -7.24 -9.71 -20.57
CA PHE A 230 -7.38 -9.84 -19.13
C PHE A 230 -8.71 -10.49 -18.73
N THR A 231 -9.82 -9.97 -19.27
CA THR A 231 -11.17 -10.51 -19.04
C THR A 231 -11.41 -11.86 -19.72
N THR A 232 -10.86 -12.05 -20.92
CA THR A 232 -10.95 -13.33 -21.66
C THR A 232 -10.29 -14.47 -20.87
N TRP A 233 -9.18 -14.19 -20.18
CA TRP A 233 -8.53 -15.15 -19.29
C TRP A 233 -9.06 -15.16 -17.87
N HIS A 234 -10.17 -14.45 -17.62
CA HIS A 234 -10.85 -14.38 -16.33
C HIS A 234 -9.95 -13.88 -15.18
N LEU A 235 -8.95 -13.07 -15.52
CA LEU A 235 -8.07 -12.42 -14.56
C LEU A 235 -8.76 -11.24 -13.87
N ASP A 236 -9.96 -10.84 -14.30
CA ASP A 236 -10.80 -9.82 -13.65
C ASP A 236 -11.58 -10.35 -12.43
N LYS A 237 -11.60 -11.66 -12.24
CA LYS A 237 -12.37 -12.30 -11.16
C LYS A 237 -11.59 -12.27 -9.84
N LYS A 238 -12.26 -11.94 -8.72
CA LYS A 238 -11.61 -11.77 -7.40
C LYS A 238 -10.84 -12.99 -6.88
N LYS A 239 -11.20 -14.22 -7.27
CA LYS A 239 -10.54 -15.45 -6.80
C LYS A 239 -9.14 -15.66 -7.40
N THR A 240 -8.76 -14.90 -8.42
CA THR A 240 -7.54 -15.15 -9.21
C THR A 240 -6.26 -14.58 -8.56
N PHE A 241 -6.38 -13.80 -7.49
CA PHE A 241 -5.26 -13.19 -6.75
C PHE A 241 -5.28 -13.46 -5.23
N ALA A 242 -6.17 -14.34 -4.78
CA ALA A 242 -6.10 -14.81 -3.39
C ALA A 242 -4.83 -15.65 -3.28
N PHE A 243 -3.85 -15.17 -2.50
CA PHE A 243 -2.91 -16.06 -1.86
C PHE A 243 -3.78 -17.08 -1.12
N SER A 244 -3.73 -18.33 -1.56
CA SER A 244 -4.56 -19.42 -1.04
C SER A 244 -4.71 -19.30 0.48
N GLU A 245 -5.97 -19.28 0.93
CA GLU A 245 -6.35 -19.56 2.32
C GLU A 245 -5.68 -20.84 2.83
#